data_AF-A0A3N7HL68-F1
#
_entry.id   AF-A0A3N7HL68-F1
#
_cell.length_a   1.000
_cell.length_b   1.000
_cell.length_c   1.000
_cell.angle_alpha   90.00
_cell.angle_beta   90.00
_cell.angle_gamma   90.00
#
_symmetry.space_group_name_H-M   'P 1'
#
loop_
_entity.id
_entity.type
_entity.pdbx_description
1 polymer ?
#
loop_
_entity_poly.entity_id
_entity_poly.type
_entity_poly.pdbx_seq_one_letter_code
_entity_poly.pdbx_strand_id
1 'polypeptide(L)'
;MFASELPQWQSLQPTTQAVFAASAGQVEGESTEFVRIGDEGTKITFRFCPRCGAAVFHTASGHENSISIPVGAFADPSFPKPSTSVYEERMHSWVSMPAGIDHMD
;
A
#
# COMPACT_ATOMS: atom_id res chain seq x y z
N MET A 1 -18.89 26.75 -11.83
CA MET A 1 -17.43 26.92 -11.79
C MET A 1 -16.86 25.55 -11.51
N PHE A 2 -16.47 24.84 -12.56
CA PHE A 2 -15.97 23.47 -12.47
C PHE A 2 -14.54 23.53 -11.96
N ALA A 3 -14.28 22.93 -10.79
CA ALA A 3 -12.92 22.71 -10.31
C ALA A 3 -12.26 21.69 -11.26
N SER A 4 -11.46 22.18 -12.21
CA SER A 4 -10.78 21.39 -13.24
C SER A 4 -9.34 21.00 -12.87
N GLU A 5 -9.01 20.99 -11.59
CA GLU A 5 -7.73 20.52 -11.03
C GLU A 5 -8.12 19.86 -9.69
N LEU A 6 -7.96 18.56 -9.42
CA LEU A 6 -6.87 17.60 -9.63
C LEU A 6 -7.46 16.17 -9.62
N PRO A 7 -6.63 15.11 -9.69
CA PRO A 7 -6.75 14.12 -8.65
C PRO A 7 -5.44 13.99 -7.87
N GLN A 8 -5.43 14.64 -6.70
CA GLN A 8 -4.49 14.49 -5.57
C GLN A 8 -4.42 13.04 -5.00
N TRP A 9 -4.99 12.05 -5.71
CA TRP A 9 -5.11 10.64 -5.32
C TRP A 9 -3.82 9.87 -5.64
N GLN A 10 -2.90 10.49 -6.39
CA GLN A 10 -1.60 9.92 -6.75
C GLN A 10 -0.69 9.71 -5.53
N SER A 11 -0.96 10.34 -4.38
CA SER A 11 -0.14 10.21 -3.17
C SER A 11 -0.67 9.15 -2.18
N LEU A 12 -1.88 8.61 -2.36
CA LEU A 12 -2.47 7.65 -1.43
C LEU A 12 -1.71 6.32 -1.50
N GLN A 13 -0.89 6.05 -0.49
CA GLN A 13 -0.39 4.71 -0.19
C GLN A 13 -1.13 4.17 1.04
N PRO A 14 -1.30 2.83 1.15
CA PRO A 14 -1.75 2.23 2.39
C PRO A 14 -0.80 2.65 3.51
N THR A 15 -1.35 3.18 4.61
CA THR A 15 -0.55 3.59 5.77
C THR A 15 0.14 2.41 6.45
N THR A 16 -0.35 1.19 6.24
CA THR A 16 0.27 -0.05 6.73
C THR A 16 -0.03 -1.22 5.79
N GLN A 17 1.00 -1.98 5.46
CA GLN A 17 0.94 -3.12 4.55
C GLN A 17 1.77 -4.28 5.09
N ALA A 18 1.37 -5.49 4.73
CA ALA A 18 2.15 -6.71 4.93
C ALA A 18 2.64 -7.22 3.57
N VAL A 19 3.91 -7.59 3.50
CA VAL A 19 4.56 -8.05 2.28
C VAL A 19 4.77 -9.56 2.36
N PHE A 20 4.33 -10.28 1.34
CA PHE A 20 4.43 -11.72 1.23
C PHE A 20 5.16 -12.12 -0.06
N ALA A 21 5.75 -13.31 -0.07
CA ALA A 21 6.15 -13.92 -1.33
C ALA A 21 4.91 -14.19 -2.18
N ALA A 22 4.97 -13.91 -3.49
CA ALA A 22 3.86 -14.16 -4.41
C ALA A 22 3.42 -15.63 -4.44
N SER A 23 4.32 -16.56 -4.09
CA SER A 23 4.04 -18.00 -3.99
C SER A 23 3.38 -18.42 -2.67
N ALA A 24 3.25 -17.53 -1.68
CA ALA A 24 2.70 -17.85 -0.36
C ALA A 24 1.17 -18.03 -0.36
N GLY A 25 0.50 -17.72 -1.46
CA GLY A 25 -0.94 -17.84 -1.59
C GLY A 25 -1.43 -17.69 -3.02
N GLN A 26 -2.75 -17.67 -3.18
CA GLN A 26 -3.43 -17.44 -4.45
C GLN A 26 -4.36 -16.24 -4.30
N VAL A 27 -4.45 -15.43 -5.36
CA VAL A 27 -5.41 -14.34 -5.45
C VAL A 27 -6.64 -14.85 -6.21
N GLU A 28 -7.80 -14.69 -5.61
CA GLU A 28 -9.09 -15.05 -6.21
C GLU A 28 -10.04 -13.85 -6.21
N GLY A 29 -10.91 -13.78 -7.22
CA GLY A 29 -11.90 -12.72 -7.39
C GLY A 29 -11.50 -11.64 -8.40
N GLU A 30 -12.40 -10.69 -8.63
CA GLU A 30 -12.20 -9.59 -9.58
C GLU A 30 -11.54 -8.39 -8.92
N SER A 31 -10.66 -7.72 -9.66
CA SER A 31 -10.04 -6.46 -9.25
C SER A 31 -9.90 -5.49 -10.42
N THR A 32 -10.02 -4.19 -10.16
CA THR A 32 -9.62 -3.14 -11.09
C THR A 32 -8.20 -2.67 -10.79
N GLU A 33 -7.44 -2.36 -11.84
CA GLU A 33 -6.04 -1.94 -11.71
C GLU A 33 -5.86 -0.43 -11.86
N PHE A 34 -4.94 0.11 -11.07
CA PHE A 34 -4.43 1.47 -11.22
C PHE A 34 -2.91 1.48 -11.03
N VAL A 35 -2.19 2.01 -12.01
CA VAL A 35 -0.73 2.10 -11.97
C VAL A 35 -0.31 3.48 -11.49
N ARG A 36 0.48 3.51 -10.41
CA ARG A 36 1.17 4.69 -9.90
C ARG A 36 2.64 4.65 -10.30
N ILE A 37 3.17 5.80 -10.69
CA ILE A 37 4.61 6.00 -10.88
C ILE A 37 5.13 6.72 -9.63
N GLY A 38 6.09 6.11 -8.94
CA GLY A 38 6.78 6.71 -7.80
C GLY A 38 7.76 7.79 -8.22
N ASP A 39 8.28 8.53 -7.25
CA ASP A 39 9.15 9.70 -7.46
C ASP A 39 10.42 9.33 -8.26
N GLU A 40 10.91 8.09 -8.12
CA GLU A 40 12.07 7.54 -8.82
C GLU A 40 11.72 6.75 -10.11
N GLY A 41 10.48 6.83 -10.57
CA GLY A 41 10.02 6.12 -11.78
C GLY A 41 9.57 4.67 -11.55
N THR A 42 9.69 4.16 -10.31
CA THR A 42 9.19 2.84 -9.93
C THR A 42 7.69 2.74 -10.16
N LYS A 43 7.23 1.66 -10.81
CA LYS A 43 5.79 1.45 -11.08
C LYS A 43 5.20 0.59 -9.99
N ILE A 44 4.10 1.03 -9.39
CA ILE A 44 3.30 0.27 -8.44
C ILE A 44 1.93 0.04 -9.06
N THR A 45 1.53 -1.22 -9.22
CA THR A 45 0.21 -1.61 -9.70
C THR A 45 -0.67 -1.93 -8.52
N PHE A 46 -1.61 -1.04 -8.20
CA PHE A 46 -2.62 -1.24 -7.18
C PHE A 46 -3.83 -1.96 -7.77
N ARG A 47 -4.41 -2.87 -6.99
CA ARG A 47 -5.64 -3.58 -7.32
C ARG A 47 -6.70 -3.27 -6.30
N PHE A 48 -7.90 -2.96 -6.78
CA PHE A 48 -9.04 -2.54 -5.98
C PHE A 48 -10.23 -3.44 -6.20
N CYS A 49 -11.04 -3.65 -5.15
CA CYS A 49 -12.33 -4.30 -5.29
C CYS A 49 -13.26 -3.43 -6.14
N PRO A 50 -13.79 -3.93 -7.28
CA PRO A 50 -14.65 -3.13 -8.17
C PRO A 50 -15.97 -2.71 -7.53
N ARG A 51 -16.38 -3.36 -6.43
CA ARG A 51 -17.68 -3.13 -5.77
C ARG A 51 -17.63 -2.04 -4.71
N CYS A 52 -16.56 -1.99 -3.92
CA CYS A 52 -16.45 -1.04 -2.80
C CYS A 52 -15.26 -0.08 -2.91
N GLY A 53 -14.37 -0.27 -3.90
CA GLY A 53 -13.19 0.57 -4.11
C GLY A 53 -12.06 0.37 -3.10
N ALA A 54 -12.13 -0.63 -2.21
CA ALA A 54 -11.06 -0.92 -1.28
C ALA A 54 -9.81 -1.46 -2.01
N ALA A 55 -8.61 -0.99 -1.63
CA ALA A 55 -7.35 -1.57 -2.09
C ALA A 55 -7.21 -2.98 -1.52
N VAL A 56 -7.02 -3.98 -2.39
CA VAL A 56 -6.92 -5.39 -1.98
C VAL A 56 -5.48 -5.87 -1.94
N PHE A 57 -4.66 -5.52 -2.95
CA PHE A 57 -3.23 -5.79 -2.95
C PHE A 57 -2.52 -4.95 -4.01
N HIS A 58 -1.20 -4.93 -3.99
CA HIS A 58 -0.39 -4.27 -4.99
C HIS A 58 0.96 -4.96 -5.20
N THR A 59 1.56 -4.68 -6.37
CA THR A 59 2.87 -5.20 -6.78
C THR A 59 3.72 -4.05 -7.31
N ALA A 60 5.03 -4.09 -7.07
CA ALA A 60 5.98 -3.09 -7.56
C ALA A 60 6.89 -3.68 -8.65
N SER A 61 7.19 -2.88 -9.68
CA SER A 61 8.17 -3.25 -10.71
C SER A 61 9.55 -3.45 -10.10
N GLY A 62 10.23 -4.54 -10.45
CA GLY A 62 11.49 -4.98 -9.84
C GLY A 62 11.31 -5.83 -8.58
N HIS A 63 10.07 -6.00 -8.11
CA HIS A 63 9.70 -6.82 -6.95
C HIS A 63 8.53 -7.76 -7.27
N GLU A 64 8.51 -8.33 -8.49
CA GLU A 64 7.41 -9.16 -8.99
C GLU A 64 7.18 -10.45 -8.19
N ASN A 65 8.20 -10.90 -7.44
CA ASN A 65 8.11 -12.06 -6.56
C ASN A 65 7.46 -11.75 -5.20
N SER A 66 7.01 -10.51 -4.98
CA SER A 66 6.39 -10.06 -3.75
C SER A 66 5.01 -9.45 -4.01
N ILE A 67 4.10 -9.65 -3.06
CA ILE A 67 2.76 -9.06 -3.04
C ILE A 67 2.59 -8.30 -1.73
N SER A 68 2.13 -7.05 -1.84
CA SER A 68 1.83 -6.21 -0.68
C SER A 68 0.32 -6.12 -0.47
N ILE A 69 -0.14 -6.42 0.74
CA ILE A 69 -1.56 -6.42 1.11
C ILE A 69 -1.76 -5.37 2.22
N PRO A 70 -2.70 -4.41 2.07
CA PRO A 70 -3.04 -3.50 3.17
C PRO A 70 -3.47 -4.27 4.41
N VAL A 71 -2.92 -3.96 5.59
CA VAL A 71 -3.23 -4.71 6.82
C VAL A 71 -4.74 -4.70 7.14
N GLY A 72 -5.41 -3.58 6.84
CA GLY A 72 -6.86 -3.46 6.99
C GLY A 72 -7.69 -4.45 6.15
N ALA A 73 -7.12 -5.03 5.09
CA ALA A 73 -7.81 -6.02 4.26
C ALA A 73 -7.98 -7.39 4.96
N PHE A 74 -7.17 -7.68 5.99
CA PHE A 74 -7.29 -8.92 6.77
C PHE A 74 -8.40 -8.88 7.80
N ALA A 75 -8.84 -7.68 8.21
CA ALA A 75 -9.82 -7.47 9.28
C ALA A 75 -9.50 -8.24 10.59
N ASP A 76 -8.22 -8.54 10.83
CA ASP A 76 -7.74 -9.28 12.00
C ASP A 76 -7.20 -8.31 13.05
N PRO A 77 -7.86 -8.15 14.21
CA PRO A 77 -7.37 -7.26 15.27
C PRO A 77 -6.10 -7.76 15.95
N SER A 78 -5.72 -9.03 15.75
CA SER A 78 -4.49 -9.62 16.28
C SER A 78 -3.31 -9.55 15.31
N PHE A 79 -3.48 -8.89 14.16
CA PHE A 79 -2.43 -8.78 13.15
C PHE A 79 -1.15 -8.16 13.76
N PRO A 80 0.05 -8.72 13.47
CA PRO A 80 1.30 -8.24 14.05
C PRO A 80 1.57 -6.75 13.81
N LYS A 81 2.23 -6.10 14.77
CA LYS A 81 2.70 -4.71 14.60
C LYS A 81 3.71 -4.60 13.44
N PRO A 82 3.86 -3.41 12.83
CA PRO A 82 4.89 -3.18 11.83
C PRO A 82 6.29 -3.46 12.37
N SER A 83 7.15 -4.01 11.53
CA SER A 83 8.59 -4.20 11.79
C SER A 83 9.46 -3.10 11.21
N THR A 84 8.93 -2.34 10.24
CA THR A 84 9.66 -1.33 9.48
C THR A 84 8.75 -0.15 9.18
N SER A 85 9.32 1.05 9.22
CA SER A 85 8.70 2.30 8.82
C SER A 85 9.53 2.95 7.71
N VAL A 86 8.84 3.53 6.74
CA VAL A 86 9.41 4.17 5.53
C VAL A 86 8.78 5.54 5.34
N TYR A 87 9.53 6.47 4.72
CA TYR A 87 9.05 7.82 4.39
C TYR A 87 8.57 8.63 5.60
N GLU A 88 9.25 8.51 6.75
CA GLU A 88 8.88 9.23 7.98
C GLU A 88 8.95 10.75 7.85
N GLU A 89 9.76 11.26 6.92
CA GLU A 89 9.81 12.70 6.57
C GLU A 89 8.44 13.26 6.15
N ARG A 90 7.53 12.39 5.66
CA ARG A 90 6.17 12.75 5.20
C ARG A 90 5.10 12.38 6.23
N MET A 91 5.49 11.89 7.40
CA MET A 91 4.59 11.46 8.46
C MET A 91 3.82 12.65 9.05
N HIS A 92 2.52 12.47 9.31
CA HIS A 92 1.76 13.47 10.05
C HIS A 92 2.28 13.58 11.48
N SER A 93 2.36 14.80 12.01
CA SER A 93 2.92 15.09 13.35
C SER A 93 2.21 14.39 14.51
N TRP A 94 0.98 13.91 14.31
CA TRP A 94 0.19 13.19 15.30
C TRP A 94 0.39 11.65 15.26
N VAL A 95 1.14 11.12 14.30
CA VAL A 95 1.48 9.70 14.22
C VAL A 95 2.73 9.43 15.06
N SER A 96 2.77 8.30 15.76
CA SER A 96 3.94 7.83 16.51
C SER A 96 4.27 6.40 16.13
N MET A 97 5.55 6.10 15.90
CA MET A 97 6.00 4.76 15.53
C MET A 97 6.17 3.85 16.75
N PRO A 98 5.84 2.55 16.65
CA PRO A 98 6.14 1.58 17.70
C PRO A 98 7.64 1.52 18.00
N ALA A 99 7.99 1.30 19.27
CA ALA A 99 9.39 1.11 19.65
C ALA A 99 9.99 -0.17 19.04
N GLY A 100 11.28 -0.10 18.70
CA GLY A 100 12.07 -1.24 18.25
C GLY A 100 11.72 -1.75 16.86
N ILE A 101 11.38 -0.85 15.94
CA ILE A 101 11.19 -1.13 14.52
C ILE A 101 12.38 -0.56 13.74
N ASP A 102 12.58 -1.04 12.52
CA ASP A 102 13.55 -0.46 11.60
C ASP A 102 12.98 0.82 10.97
N HIS A 103 13.83 1.84 10.84
CA HIS A 103 13.49 3.11 10.22
C HIS A 103 14.30 3.23 8.92
N MET A 104 13.60 3.34 7.80
CA MET A 104 14.20 3.53 6.48
C MET A 104 13.84 4.93 5.97
N ASP A 105 14.89 5.68 5.65
CA ASP A 105 14.79 7.02 5.05
C ASP A 105 14.28 6.95 3.60
#